data_AF-A0A1M7U6M0-F1
#
_entry.id   AF-A0A1M7U6M0-F1
#
_cell.length_a   1.000
_cell.length_b   1.000
_cell.length_c   1.000
_cell.angle_alpha   90.00
_cell.angle_beta   90.00
_cell.angle_gamma   90.00
#
_symmetry.space_group_name_H-M   'P 1'
#
loop_
_entity.id
_entity.type
_entity.pdbx_description
1 polymer ?
#
loop_
_entity_poly.entity_id
_entity_poly.type
_entity_poly.pdbx_seq_one_letter_code
_entity_poly.pdbx_strand_id
1 'polypeptide(L)' 'MKRSRFTEEQIIAILREQESGVKTAEVCRRHGISSATFYA' A
#
# COMPACT_ATOMS: atom_id res chain seq x y z
N MET A 1 -16.86 0.86 -13.39
CA MET A 1 -16.01 0.82 -12.18
C MET A 1 -14.98 1.93 -12.29
N LYS A 2 -14.75 2.72 -11.22
CA LYS A 2 -13.62 3.66 -11.22
C LYS A 2 -12.34 2.84 -11.43
N ARG A 3 -11.45 3.30 -12.31
CA ARG A 3 -10.12 2.68 -12.43
C ARG A 3 -9.43 2.77 -11.07
N SER A 4 -8.84 1.67 -10.62
CA SER A 4 -7.98 1.68 -9.44
C SER A 4 -6.88 2.72 -9.66
N ARG A 5 -6.53 3.44 -8.59
CA ARG A 5 -5.40 4.38 -8.59
C ARG A 5 -4.05 3.64 -8.70
N PHE A 6 -4.02 2.38 -8.30
CA PHE A 6 -2.84 1.52 -8.30
C PHE A 6 -3.06 0.30 -9.21
N THR A 7 -2.00 -0.13 -9.89
CA THR A 7 -2.00 -1.44 -10.57
C THR A 7 -1.87 -2.57 -9.54
N GLU A 8 -2.19 -3.80 -9.95
CA GLU A 8 -2.07 -4.97 -9.08
C GLU A 8 -0.61 -5.20 -8.64
N GLU A 9 0.34 -4.98 -9.54
CA GLU A 9 1.77 -5.09 -9.25
C GLU A 9 2.23 -4.06 -8.22
N GLN A 10 1.69 -2.84 -8.27
CA GLN A 10 1.95 -1.81 -7.27
C GLN A 10 1.39 -2.20 -5.91
N ILE A 11 0.18 -2.77 -5.85
CA ILE A 11 -0.42 -3.25 -4.61
C ILE A 11 0.44 -4.38 -4.01
N ILE A 12 0.85 -5.36 -4.81
CA ILE A 12 1.71 -6.46 -4.37
C ILE A 12 3.05 -5.95 -3.83
N ALA A 13 3.67 -4.97 -4.51
CA ALA A 13 4.92 -4.39 -4.04
C ALA A 13 4.76 -3.71 -2.66
N ILE A 14 3.70 -2.94 -2.47
CA ILE A 14 3.39 -2.25 -1.21
C ILE A 14 3.18 -3.26 -0.07
N LEU A 15 2.47 -4.37 -0.32
CA LEU A 15 2.23 -5.41 0.68
C LEU A 15 3.53 -6.14 1.07
N ARG A 16 4.39 -6.45 0.10
CA ARG A 16 5.68 -7.10 0.34
C ARG A 16 6.62 -6.24 1.20
N GLU A 17 6.57 -4.92 1.08
CA GLU A 17 7.33 -4.04 1.98
C GLU A 17 6.92 -4.25 3.44
N GLN A 18 5.62 -4.35 3.72
CA GLN A 18 5.13 -4.62 5.07
C GLN A 18 5.48 -6.05 5.54
N GLU A 19 5.41 -7.05 4.66
CA GLU A 19 5.84 -8.43 4.96
C GLU A 19 7.34 -8.51 5.28
N SER A 20 8.16 -7.66 4.65
CA SER A 20 9.60 -7.56 4.93
C SER A 20 9.93 -6.89 6.27
N GLY A 21 8.92 -6.46 7.03
CA GLY A 21 9.07 -5.88 8.37
C GLY A 21 9.01 -4.35 8.42
N VAL A 22 8.75 -3.67 7.29
CA VAL A 22 8.53 -2.21 7.30
C VAL A 22 7.21 -1.92 8.00
N LYS A 23 7.22 -0.95 8.93
CA LYS A 23 6.01 -0.56 9.66
C LYS A 23 4.96 -0.01 8.69
N THR A 24 3.70 -0.42 8.83
CA THR A 24 2.58 0.06 8.00
C THR A 24 2.51 1.58 7.91
N ALA A 25 2.79 2.30 9.01
CA ALA A 25 2.81 3.76 9.02
C ALA A 25 3.86 4.36 8.08
N GLU A 26 5.01 3.69 7.91
CA GLU A 26 6.07 4.13 7.00
C GLU A 26 5.72 3.79 5.54
N VAL A 27 5.19 2.59 5.29
CA VAL A 27 4.67 2.18 3.98
C VAL A 27 3.58 3.17 3.51
N CYS A 28 2.63 3.49 4.38
CA CYS A 28 1.56 4.45 4.11
C CYS A 28 2.10 5.84 3.73
N ARG A 29 3.08 6.36 4.49
CA ARG A 29 3.71 7.66 4.20
C ARG A 29 4.45 7.66 2.86
N ARG A 30 5.20 6.61 2.56
CA ARG A 30 5.99 6.48 1.32
C ARG A 30 5.11 6.47 0.07
N HIS A 31 3.98 5.77 0.15
CA HIS A 31 3.05 5.59 -0.97
C HIS A 31 1.90 6.63 -0.98
N GLY A 32 1.90 7.56 -0.03
CA GLY A 32 0.90 8.64 0.05
C GLY A 32 -0.52 8.13 0.28
N ILE A 33 -0.67 7.03 1.02
CA ILE A 33 -1.96 6.41 1.35
C ILE A 33 -2.22 6.48 2.85
N SER A 34 -3.50 6.44 3.22
CA SER A 34 -3.89 6.32 4.64
C SER A 34 -3.82 4.86 5.08
N SER A 35 -3.66 4.60 6.38
CA SER A 35 -3.78 3.24 6.90
C SER A 35 -5.15 2.63 6.64
N ALA A 36 -6.22 3.45 6.59
CA ALA A 36 -7.54 2.98 6.19
C ALA A 36 -7.55 2.44 4.75
N THR A 37 -6.83 3.10 3.83
CA THR A 37 -6.68 2.62 2.45
C THR A 37 -5.86 1.34 2.36
N PHE A 38 -4.84 1.19 3.22
CA PHE A 38 -4.00 -0.01 3.25
C PHE A 38 -4.77 -1.27 3.72
N TYR A 39 -5.80 -1.10 4.55
CA TYR A 39 -6.62 -2.20 5.08
C TYR A 39 -8.03 -2.32 4.44
N ALA A 40 -8.33 -1.53 3.41
CA ALA A 40 -9.60 -1.56 2.69
C ALA A 40 -9.62 -2.68 1.64
#